data_AF-A0AA86BZ73-F1
#
_entry.id   AF-A0AA86BZ73-F1
#
_cell.length_a   1.000
_cell.length_b   1.000
_cell.length_c   1.000
_cell.angle_alpha   90.00
_cell.angle_beta   90.00
_cell.angle_gamma   90.00
#
_symmetry.space_group_name_H-M   'P 1'
#
loop_
_entity.id
_entity.type
_entity.pdbx_description
1 polymer ?
#
loop_
_entity_poly.entity_id
_entity_poly.type
_entity_poly.pdbx_seq_one_letter_code
_entity_poly.pdbx_strand_id
1 'polypeptide(L)'
;MAMSEPTQPLAGAPAAAAKARTSFGILGAISLSHLLNDMIQSLILAIYPLLQAEFSLTFVQIGLITLTFQLASSLLQPVVGYWTDKYPMPWSLPVGMCFTLSGLVLLAMAGSFGGVLLAAALVGTGSSVFHPESSRVARMASGGRHGLAQSIFQVGGNFGSSLGPLLAAVIIAPYGKGNVAWFVLAALLAIVVLAQISRWYAAQHRIAKGKPKAIIANPLPRNKVVLAVSVLLLLIFSKYFYMASISSYYTFYLMQKFGLSIQNAQLHLFAFLFAVAAGTVIGGPVGDKIGRKYVIWGSILGVAPFTLVLPYATLYWTGILTVIIGFILASAFSAILVYAQELLPGRIGMVSGLFFGFAFGMGGLGAAVLGLIADHTSIYLVYKICAFLPLLGILTIFLPDNRHKS
;
A
#
# COMPACT_ATOMS: atom_id res chain seq x y z
N MET A 1 -18.93 14.76 -75.70
CA MET A 1 -17.51 14.88 -75.30
C MET A 1 -17.51 15.01 -73.78
N ALA A 2 -17.48 13.86 -73.08
CA ALA A 2 -17.59 13.81 -71.62
C ALA A 2 -16.19 13.98 -71.02
N MET A 3 -16.00 15.03 -70.22
CA MET A 3 -14.75 15.30 -69.52
C MET A 3 -14.70 14.42 -68.28
N SER A 4 -13.73 13.51 -68.23
CA SER A 4 -13.41 12.66 -67.08
C SER A 4 -12.75 13.49 -65.98
N GLU A 5 -13.40 13.58 -64.82
CA GLU A 5 -12.78 14.12 -63.60
C GLU A 5 -11.66 13.20 -63.09
N PRO A 6 -10.53 13.74 -62.61
CA PRO A 6 -9.48 12.95 -62.00
C PRO A 6 -9.90 12.51 -60.60
N THR A 7 -9.96 11.19 -60.39
CA THR A 7 -10.17 10.56 -59.09
C THR A 7 -9.08 10.98 -58.10
N GLN A 8 -9.48 11.64 -57.01
CA GLN A 8 -8.60 11.94 -55.87
C GLN A 8 -8.11 10.63 -55.21
N PRO A 9 -6.85 10.56 -54.74
CA PRO A 9 -6.39 9.41 -53.98
C PRO A 9 -7.13 9.34 -52.64
N LEU A 10 -7.77 8.21 -52.37
CA LEU A 10 -8.33 7.88 -51.06
C LEU A 10 -7.25 8.09 -49.98
N ALA A 11 -7.54 8.96 -49.02
CA ALA A 11 -6.69 9.17 -47.85
C ALA A 11 -6.42 7.82 -47.18
N GLY A 12 -5.14 7.42 -47.14
CA GLY A 12 -4.71 6.17 -46.53
C GLY A 12 -5.20 6.08 -45.09
N ALA A 13 -5.78 4.92 -44.73
CA ALA A 13 -6.15 4.61 -43.36
C ALA A 13 -4.98 4.93 -42.41
N PRO A 14 -5.22 5.57 -41.25
CA PRO A 14 -4.15 5.83 -40.30
C PRO A 14 -3.47 4.52 -39.96
N ALA A 15 -2.16 4.43 -40.22
CA ALA A 15 -1.35 3.27 -39.89
C ALA A 15 -1.66 2.86 -38.45
N ALA A 16 -2.18 1.64 -38.26
CA ALA A 16 -2.52 1.12 -36.95
C ALA A 16 -1.28 1.29 -36.05
N ALA A 17 -1.38 2.17 -35.06
CA ALA A 17 -0.27 2.45 -34.15
C ALA A 17 0.22 1.13 -33.58
N ALA A 18 1.46 0.74 -33.90
CA ALA A 18 2.05 -0.51 -33.45
C ALA A 18 1.85 -0.61 -31.93
N LYS A 19 1.12 -1.63 -31.46
CA LYS A 19 0.87 -1.84 -30.03
C LYS A 19 2.22 -1.85 -29.32
N ALA A 20 2.45 -0.86 -28.47
CA ALA A 20 3.67 -0.79 -27.67
C ALA A 20 3.87 -2.13 -26.95
N ARG A 21 5.03 -2.77 -27.15
CA ARG A 21 5.30 -4.10 -26.57
C ARG A 21 5.49 -3.96 -25.06
N THR A 22 4.89 -4.86 -24.28
CA THR A 22 5.10 -4.95 -22.84
C THR A 22 6.58 -5.24 -22.53
N SER A 23 7.22 -4.42 -21.71
CA SER A 23 8.60 -4.60 -21.26
C SER A 23 8.64 -5.37 -19.94
N PHE A 24 8.58 -6.70 -20.03
CA PHE A 24 8.58 -7.57 -18.85
C PHE A 24 9.84 -7.44 -18.00
N GLY A 25 11.00 -7.16 -18.60
CA GLY A 25 12.25 -6.91 -17.85
C GLY A 25 12.14 -5.71 -16.92
N ILE A 26 11.55 -4.60 -17.41
CA ILE A 26 11.32 -3.39 -16.58
C ILE A 26 10.23 -3.64 -15.53
N LEU A 27 9.17 -4.39 -15.87
CA LEU A 27 8.14 -4.77 -14.90
C LEU A 27 8.69 -5.66 -13.78
N GLY A 28 9.56 -6.62 -14.10
CA GLY A 28 10.24 -7.44 -13.11
C GLY A 28 11.17 -6.61 -12.23
N ALA A 29 11.97 -5.73 -12.84
CA ALA A 29 12.89 -4.85 -12.10
C ALA A 29 12.15 -3.91 -11.14
N ILE A 30 11.06 -3.26 -11.57
CA ILE A 30 10.29 -2.35 -10.70
C ILE A 30 9.53 -3.12 -9.61
N SER A 31 9.06 -4.34 -9.91
CA SER A 31 8.48 -5.23 -8.89
C SER A 31 9.51 -5.64 -7.84
N LEU A 32 10.75 -5.94 -8.24
CA LEU A 32 11.84 -6.22 -7.31
C LEU A 32 12.17 -5.00 -6.45
N SER A 33 12.25 -3.81 -7.04
CA SER A 33 12.46 -2.58 -6.26
C SER A 33 11.33 -2.32 -5.27
N HIS A 34 10.07 -2.61 -5.64
CA HIS A 34 8.92 -2.47 -4.75
C HIS A 34 9.01 -3.45 -3.58
N LEU A 35 9.39 -4.71 -3.86
CA LEU A 35 9.66 -5.71 -2.83
C LEU A 35 10.71 -5.22 -1.84
N LEU A 36 11.86 -4.75 -2.32
CA LEU A 36 12.94 -4.29 -1.45
C LEU A 36 12.53 -3.07 -0.62
N ASN A 37 11.82 -2.11 -1.23
CA ASN A 37 11.33 -0.91 -0.57
C ASN A 37 10.32 -1.24 0.55
N ASP A 38 9.34 -2.11 0.29
CA ASP A 38 8.29 -2.46 1.26
C ASP A 38 8.78 -3.44 2.32
N MET A 39 9.77 -4.28 1.99
CA MET A 39 10.51 -5.05 2.98
C MET A 39 11.21 -4.13 3.99
N ILE A 40 11.89 -3.08 3.53
CA ILE A 40 12.56 -2.13 4.44
C ILE A 40 11.55 -1.36 5.30
N GLN A 41 10.42 -0.94 4.74
CA GLN A 41 9.37 -0.28 5.51
C GLN A 41 8.77 -1.20 6.57
N SER A 42 8.46 -2.46 6.21
CA SER A 42 7.89 -3.43 7.15
C SER A 42 8.87 -3.84 8.27
N LEU A 43 10.19 -3.77 8.03
CA LEU A 43 11.19 -3.96 9.09
C LEU A 43 11.05 -2.95 10.24
N ILE A 44 10.65 -1.70 9.96
CA ILE A 44 10.43 -0.70 11.01
C ILE A 44 9.38 -1.21 12.01
N LEU A 45 8.25 -1.72 11.50
CA LEU A 45 7.17 -2.25 12.33
C LEU A 45 7.60 -3.53 13.04
N ALA A 46 8.33 -4.40 12.33
CA ALA A 46 8.80 -5.66 12.89
C ALA A 46 9.77 -5.45 14.08
N ILE A 47 10.56 -4.38 14.12
CA ILE A 47 11.49 -4.14 15.25
C ILE A 47 10.86 -3.40 16.43
N TYR A 48 9.56 -3.09 16.42
CA TYR A 48 8.90 -2.39 17.53
C TYR A 48 9.16 -3.01 18.91
N PRO A 49 9.11 -4.35 19.11
CA PRO A 49 9.43 -4.93 20.40
C PRO A 49 10.87 -4.67 20.86
N LEU A 50 11.83 -4.60 19.93
CA LEU A 50 13.22 -4.31 20.26
C LEU A 50 13.41 -2.85 20.64
N LEU A 51 12.78 -1.93 19.88
CA LEU A 51 12.80 -0.50 20.21
C LEU A 51 12.12 -0.22 21.55
N GLN A 52 11.03 -0.93 21.85
CA GLN A 52 10.34 -0.86 23.14
C GLN A 52 11.28 -1.28 24.27
N ALA A 53 11.95 -2.43 24.14
CA ALA A 53 12.85 -2.94 25.16
C ALA A 53 14.07 -2.03 25.37
N GLU A 54 14.63 -1.47 24.30
CA GLU A 54 15.82 -0.62 24.38
C GLU A 54 15.54 0.77 24.96
N PHE A 55 14.47 1.43 24.53
CA PHE A 55 14.16 2.81 24.92
C PHE A 55 13.05 2.91 25.97
N SER A 56 12.56 1.77 26.49
CA SER A 56 11.41 1.70 27.40
C SER A 56 10.18 2.44 26.85
N LEU A 57 9.90 2.26 25.56
CA LEU A 57 8.84 3.01 24.87
C LEU A 57 7.45 2.59 25.35
N THR A 58 6.56 3.57 25.45
CA THR A 58 5.13 3.33 25.61
C THR A 58 4.49 2.93 24.28
N PHE A 59 3.29 2.35 24.30
CA PHE A 59 2.58 1.97 23.08
C PHE A 59 2.20 3.18 22.22
N VAL A 60 1.89 4.33 22.81
CA VAL A 60 1.66 5.57 22.07
C VAL A 60 2.95 6.02 21.36
N GLN A 61 4.12 5.88 21.99
CA GLN A 61 5.40 6.18 21.34
C GLN A 61 5.68 5.24 20.16
N ILE A 62 5.37 3.95 20.29
CA ILE A 62 5.41 3.02 19.15
C ILE A 62 4.46 3.48 18.03
N GLY A 63 3.24 3.88 18.39
CA GLY A 63 2.25 4.37 17.45
C GLY A 63 2.67 5.68 16.77
N LEU A 64 3.40 6.56 17.47
CA LEU A 64 3.99 7.78 16.92
C LEU A 64 5.09 7.51 15.89
N ILE A 65 5.84 6.40 16.01
CA ILE A 65 6.77 5.96 14.96
C ILE A 65 5.99 5.63 13.69
N THR A 66 4.92 4.83 13.79
CA THR A 66 4.06 4.51 12.65
C THR A 66 3.45 5.79 12.06
N LEU A 67 2.91 6.68 12.90
CA LEU A 67 2.32 7.94 12.47
C LEU A 67 3.33 8.82 11.72
N THR A 68 4.54 8.96 12.24
CA THR A 68 5.59 9.78 11.63
C THR A 68 5.99 9.25 10.25
N PHE A 69 6.22 7.94 10.15
CA PHE A 69 6.46 7.26 8.89
C PHE A 69 5.30 7.46 7.89
N GLN A 70 4.05 7.27 8.34
CA GLN A 70 2.87 7.39 7.50
C GLN A 70 2.61 8.82 7.05
N LEU A 71 2.84 9.84 7.89
CA LEU A 71 2.71 11.24 7.50
C LEU A 71 3.75 11.61 6.44
N ALA A 72 5.02 11.23 6.65
CA ALA A 72 6.08 11.45 5.67
C ALA A 72 5.79 10.71 4.36
N SER A 73 5.32 9.47 4.42
CA SER A 73 4.98 8.69 3.22
C SER A 73 3.75 9.25 2.50
N SER A 74 2.67 9.56 3.22
CA SER A 74 1.36 9.85 2.60
C SER A 74 1.16 11.30 2.20
N LEU A 75 1.62 12.28 2.99
CA LEU A 75 1.41 13.69 2.69
C LEU A 75 2.36 14.19 1.60
N LEU A 76 3.56 13.62 1.51
CA LEU A 76 4.53 13.98 0.47
C LEU A 76 4.18 13.36 -0.89
N GLN A 77 3.50 12.21 -0.94
CA GLN A 77 3.14 11.52 -2.19
C GLN A 77 2.37 12.41 -3.20
N PRO A 78 1.28 13.11 -2.83
CA PRO A 78 0.57 14.00 -3.76
C PRO A 78 1.44 15.14 -4.28
N VAL A 79 2.30 15.69 -3.40
CA VAL A 79 3.21 16.80 -3.75
C VAL A 79 4.26 16.32 -4.75
N VAL A 80 4.92 15.19 -4.44
CA VAL A 80 5.92 14.58 -5.33
C VAL A 80 5.27 14.19 -6.66
N GLY A 81 4.12 13.51 -6.64
CA GLY A 81 3.41 13.09 -7.85
C GLY A 81 2.99 14.27 -8.75
N TYR A 82 2.47 15.36 -8.17
CA TYR A 82 2.14 16.57 -8.92
C TYR A 82 3.39 17.21 -9.55
N TRP A 83 4.47 17.29 -8.77
CA TRP A 83 5.73 17.88 -9.24
C TRP A 83 6.35 17.06 -10.38
N THR A 84 6.42 15.73 -10.23
CA THR A 84 7.00 14.85 -11.23
C THR A 84 6.11 14.66 -12.46
N ASP A 85 4.79 14.85 -12.34
CA ASP A 85 3.85 14.93 -13.47
C ASP A 85 4.19 16.13 -14.38
N LYS A 86 4.50 17.29 -13.77
CA LYS A 86 4.85 18.53 -14.49
C LYS A 86 6.29 18.52 -14.99
N TYR A 87 7.20 18.00 -14.17
CA TYR A 87 8.63 17.95 -14.46
C TYR A 87 9.11 16.50 -14.36
N PRO A 88 9.22 15.77 -15.49
CA PRO A 88 9.73 14.40 -15.47
C PRO A 88 11.09 14.31 -14.81
N MET A 89 11.17 13.62 -13.66
CA MET A 89 12.40 13.44 -12.88
C MET A 89 12.72 11.96 -12.71
N PRO A 90 13.19 11.25 -13.76
CA PRO A 90 13.49 9.82 -13.67
C PRO A 90 14.40 9.42 -12.52
N TRP A 91 15.42 10.26 -12.26
CA TRP A 91 16.41 10.05 -11.21
C TRP A 91 15.90 10.30 -9.79
N SER A 92 14.64 10.72 -9.62
CA SER A 92 14.02 10.80 -8.29
C SER A 92 13.88 9.42 -7.63
N LEU A 93 13.74 8.33 -8.42
CA LEU A 93 13.64 6.96 -7.90
C LEU A 93 14.83 6.56 -7.02
N PRO A 94 16.10 6.57 -7.51
CA PRO A 94 17.24 6.25 -6.67
C PRO A 94 17.46 7.29 -5.55
N VAL A 95 17.14 8.57 -5.78
CA VAL A 95 17.23 9.60 -4.72
C VAL A 95 16.27 9.30 -3.58
N GLY A 96 15.02 8.92 -3.87
CA GLY A 96 14.06 8.47 -2.86
C GLY A 96 14.59 7.26 -2.09
N MET A 97 15.18 6.28 -2.79
CA MET A 97 15.78 5.13 -2.13
C MET A 97 17.00 5.49 -1.26
N CYS A 98 17.74 6.56 -1.58
CA CYS A 98 18.78 7.10 -0.70
C CYS A 98 18.20 7.65 0.61
N PHE A 99 17.03 8.30 0.61
CA PHE A 99 16.35 8.69 1.86
C PHE A 99 15.98 7.46 2.70
N THR A 100 15.46 6.41 2.06
CA THR A 100 15.19 5.11 2.74
C THR A 100 16.45 4.50 3.33
N LEU A 101 17.57 4.49 2.58
CA LEU A 101 18.87 4.03 3.07
C LEU A 101 19.35 4.85 4.27
N SER A 102 19.32 6.19 4.18
CA SER A 102 19.72 7.08 5.26
C SER A 102 18.88 6.86 6.52
N GLY A 103 17.56 6.69 6.36
CA GLY A 103 16.66 6.36 7.46
C GLY A 103 16.99 5.01 8.10
N LEU A 104 17.29 3.98 7.30
CA LEU A 104 17.69 2.67 7.79
C LEU A 104 19.02 2.69 8.57
N VAL A 105 20.03 3.39 8.04
CA VAL A 105 21.32 3.58 8.71
C VAL A 105 21.13 4.33 10.03
N LEU A 106 20.35 5.41 10.01
CA LEU A 106 20.03 6.18 11.21
C LEU A 106 19.29 5.34 12.24
N LEU A 107 18.36 4.48 11.82
CA LEU A 107 17.61 3.58 12.70
C LEU A 107 18.54 2.58 13.41
N ALA A 108 19.50 2.01 12.68
CA ALA A 108 20.46 1.04 13.24
C ALA A 108 21.38 1.68 14.30
N MET A 109 21.72 2.97 14.15
CA MET A 109 22.56 3.72 15.09
C MET A 109 21.79 4.59 16.08
N ALA A 110 20.45 4.60 16.01
CA ALA A 110 19.65 5.51 16.82
C ALA A 110 19.92 5.25 18.31
N GLY A 111 20.27 6.31 19.04
CA GLY A 111 20.47 6.30 20.49
C GLY A 111 19.39 7.05 21.27
N SER A 112 18.33 7.52 20.60
CA SER A 112 17.22 8.23 21.22
C SER A 112 15.92 8.04 20.45
N PHE A 113 14.78 8.22 21.12
CA PHE A 113 13.46 8.18 20.49
C PHE A 113 13.32 9.21 19.35
N GLY A 114 13.86 10.42 19.52
CA GLY A 114 13.88 11.43 18.45
C GLY A 114 14.65 10.96 17.21
N GLY A 115 15.77 10.26 17.39
CA GLY A 115 16.52 9.65 16.29
C GLY A 115 15.70 8.57 15.55
N VAL A 116 14.92 7.78 16.28
CA VAL A 116 14.00 6.78 15.70
C VAL A 116 12.88 7.46 14.89
N LEU A 117 12.30 8.55 15.39
CA LEU A 117 11.29 9.31 14.65
C LEU A 117 11.86 9.92 13.36
N LEU A 118 13.06 10.49 13.41
CA LEU A 118 13.74 11.03 12.23
C LEU A 118 14.04 9.92 11.21
N ALA A 119 14.51 8.75 11.67
CA ALA A 119 14.74 7.59 10.81
C ALA A 119 13.44 7.14 10.11
N ALA A 120 12.34 7.03 10.85
CA ALA A 120 11.03 6.70 10.32
C ALA A 120 10.53 7.72 9.29
N ALA A 121 10.74 9.02 9.55
CA ALA A 121 10.41 10.10 8.63
C ALA A 121 11.23 10.03 7.32
N LEU A 122 12.52 9.71 7.41
CA LEU A 122 13.39 9.54 6.23
C LEU A 122 12.96 8.34 5.37
N VAL A 123 12.65 7.20 5.99
CA VAL A 123 12.09 6.05 5.26
C VAL A 123 10.74 6.37 4.63
N GLY A 124 9.87 7.08 5.35
CA GLY A 124 8.59 7.56 4.81
C GLY A 124 8.79 8.50 3.62
N THR A 125 9.75 9.42 3.70
CA THR A 125 10.09 10.34 2.61
C THR A 125 10.57 9.59 1.37
N GLY A 126 11.45 8.60 1.52
CA GLY A 126 11.90 7.78 0.40
C GLY A 126 10.76 7.00 -0.25
N SER A 127 9.89 6.39 0.57
CA SER A 127 8.67 5.71 0.13
C SER A 127 7.73 6.65 -0.64
N SER A 128 7.63 7.91 -0.22
CA SER A 128 6.75 8.90 -0.86
C SER A 128 7.16 9.24 -2.29
N VAL A 129 8.46 9.16 -2.58
CA VAL A 129 9.01 9.37 -3.92
C VAL A 129 8.87 8.10 -4.76
N PHE A 130 9.12 6.94 -4.13
CA PHE A 130 9.12 5.65 -4.82
C PHE A 130 7.76 5.32 -5.45
N HIS A 131 6.67 5.35 -4.68
CA HIS A 131 5.35 4.86 -5.11
C HIS A 131 4.74 5.55 -6.35
N PRO A 132 4.66 6.90 -6.42
CA PRO A 132 4.07 7.57 -7.59
C PRO A 132 4.89 7.33 -8.86
N GLU A 133 6.22 7.44 -8.78
CA GLU A 133 7.09 7.29 -9.96
C GLU A 133 7.20 5.83 -10.42
N SER A 134 7.32 4.87 -9.50
CA SER A 134 7.39 3.44 -9.83
C SER A 134 6.10 2.93 -10.48
N SER A 135 4.93 3.37 -10.01
CA SER A 135 3.64 3.06 -10.62
C SER A 135 3.54 3.63 -12.05
N ARG A 136 4.09 4.84 -12.28
CA ARG A 136 4.17 5.44 -13.61
C ARG A 136 5.09 4.64 -14.54
N VAL A 137 6.26 4.23 -14.06
CA VAL A 137 7.18 3.36 -14.81
C VAL A 137 6.52 2.03 -15.15
N ALA A 138 5.83 1.38 -14.21
CA ALA A 138 5.10 0.15 -14.46
C ALA A 138 4.01 0.34 -15.54
N ARG A 139 3.27 1.46 -15.49
CA ARG A 139 2.29 1.81 -16.51
C ARG A 139 2.95 2.01 -17.89
N MET A 140 4.08 2.70 -17.96
CA MET A 140 4.82 2.90 -19.22
C MET A 140 5.35 1.58 -19.80
N ALA A 141 5.87 0.70 -18.94
CA ALA A 141 6.37 -0.62 -19.34
C ALA A 141 5.26 -1.61 -19.74
N SER A 142 4.00 -1.30 -19.43
CA SER A 142 2.87 -2.23 -19.61
C SER A 142 2.51 -2.54 -21.07
N GLY A 143 2.88 -1.69 -22.03
CA GLY A 143 2.45 -1.87 -23.43
C GLY A 143 0.92 -1.87 -23.62
N GLY A 144 0.20 -1.13 -22.77
CA GLY A 144 -1.27 -1.10 -22.75
C GLY A 144 -1.92 -2.17 -21.86
N ARG A 145 -1.15 -3.14 -21.33
CA ARG A 145 -1.64 -4.15 -20.35
C ARG A 145 -1.58 -3.60 -18.92
N HIS A 146 -2.27 -2.48 -18.66
CA HIS A 146 -2.15 -1.74 -17.40
C HIS A 146 -2.53 -2.57 -16.16
N GLY A 147 -3.58 -3.41 -16.24
CA GLY A 147 -3.98 -4.29 -15.16
C GLY A 147 -2.88 -5.29 -14.78
N LEU A 148 -2.31 -5.98 -15.76
CA LEU A 148 -1.19 -6.92 -15.54
C LEU A 148 0.02 -6.24 -14.91
N ALA A 149 0.41 -5.06 -15.41
CA ALA A 149 1.54 -4.31 -14.86
C ALA A 149 1.31 -3.89 -13.40
N GLN A 150 0.09 -3.46 -13.06
CA GLN A 150 -0.28 -3.13 -11.69
C GLN A 150 -0.31 -4.37 -10.79
N SER A 151 -0.78 -5.51 -11.28
CA SER A 151 -0.73 -6.76 -10.51
C SER A 151 0.70 -7.20 -10.23
N ILE A 152 1.58 -7.22 -11.24
CA ILE A 152 3.00 -7.56 -11.07
C ILE A 152 3.65 -6.59 -10.06
N PHE A 153 3.42 -5.29 -10.22
CA PHE A 153 3.94 -4.29 -9.30
C PHE A 153 3.45 -4.53 -7.85
N GLN A 154 2.16 -4.77 -7.62
CA GLN A 154 1.60 -5.01 -6.28
C GLN A 154 2.06 -6.33 -5.64
N VAL A 155 2.31 -7.37 -6.44
CA VAL A 155 2.90 -8.62 -5.94
C VAL A 155 4.23 -8.32 -5.26
N GLY A 156 5.09 -7.52 -5.90
CA GLY A 156 6.36 -7.09 -5.32
C GLY A 156 6.20 -6.46 -3.94
N GLY A 157 5.42 -5.38 -3.83
CA GLY A 157 5.25 -4.63 -2.58
C GLY A 157 4.61 -5.44 -1.45
N ASN A 158 3.52 -6.15 -1.72
CA ASN A 158 2.86 -6.95 -0.68
C ASN A 158 3.74 -8.12 -0.22
N PHE A 159 4.42 -8.79 -1.15
CA PHE A 159 5.35 -9.85 -0.78
C PHE A 159 6.53 -9.29 0.02
N GLY A 160 7.09 -8.15 -0.37
CA GLY A 160 8.10 -7.42 0.38
C GLY A 160 7.66 -7.09 1.81
N SER A 161 6.46 -6.54 1.96
CA SER A 161 5.85 -6.24 3.27
C SER A 161 5.75 -7.48 4.17
N SER A 162 5.42 -8.65 3.59
CA SER A 162 5.39 -9.90 4.35
C SER A 162 6.79 -10.35 4.78
N LEU A 163 7.81 -10.17 3.94
CA LEU A 163 9.17 -10.60 4.26
C LEU A 163 9.80 -9.83 5.42
N GLY A 164 9.40 -8.60 5.72
CA GLY A 164 9.95 -7.83 6.85
C GLY A 164 9.89 -8.57 8.18
N PRO A 165 8.70 -8.96 8.68
CA PRO A 165 8.59 -9.77 9.89
C PRO A 165 9.37 -11.09 9.85
N LEU A 166 9.36 -11.81 8.71
CA LEU A 166 10.11 -13.06 8.58
C LEU A 166 11.62 -12.84 8.75
N LEU A 167 12.15 -11.83 8.06
CA LEU A 167 13.58 -11.49 8.12
C LEU A 167 13.94 -10.88 9.47
N ALA A 168 13.05 -10.12 10.11
CA ALA A 168 13.22 -9.69 11.48
C ALA A 168 13.27 -10.88 12.46
N ALA A 169 12.43 -11.90 12.27
CA ALA A 169 12.44 -13.11 13.09
C ALA A 169 13.75 -13.89 12.99
N VAL A 170 14.36 -13.95 11.80
CA VAL A 170 15.54 -14.79 11.53
C VAL A 170 16.86 -14.03 11.72
N ILE A 171 16.91 -12.74 11.39
CA ILE A 171 18.15 -11.95 11.33
C ILE A 171 18.25 -10.92 12.46
N ILE A 172 17.13 -10.41 12.98
CA ILE A 172 17.16 -9.32 13.97
C ILE A 172 16.84 -9.81 15.36
N ALA A 173 15.74 -10.53 15.55
CA ALA A 173 15.28 -10.98 16.87
C ALA A 173 16.32 -11.83 17.62
N PRO A 174 17.09 -12.74 16.98
CA PRO A 174 18.10 -13.54 17.68
C PRO A 174 19.39 -12.79 17.99
N TYR A 175 19.69 -11.70 17.25
CA TYR A 175 21.01 -11.07 17.22
C TYR A 175 21.01 -9.59 17.64
N GLY A 176 19.83 -8.99 17.85
CA GLY A 176 19.64 -7.60 18.27
C GLY A 176 19.48 -6.60 17.13
N LYS A 177 19.03 -5.38 17.48
CA LYS A 177 18.65 -4.32 16.52
C LYS A 177 19.77 -3.86 15.57
N GLY A 178 21.03 -4.00 15.96
CA GLY A 178 22.17 -3.64 15.10
C GLY A 178 22.18 -4.40 13.77
N ASN A 179 21.58 -5.60 13.73
CA ASN A 179 21.47 -6.41 12.51
C ASN A 179 20.50 -5.84 11.48
N VAL A 180 19.73 -4.80 11.82
CA VAL A 180 19.03 -3.96 10.84
C VAL A 180 20.01 -3.41 9.79
N ALA A 181 21.28 -3.21 10.14
CA ALA A 181 22.32 -2.76 9.21
C ALA A 181 22.54 -3.71 8.02
N TRP A 182 22.26 -5.02 8.13
CA TRP A 182 22.37 -5.94 6.99
C TRP A 182 21.45 -5.55 5.82
N PHE A 183 20.32 -4.92 6.12
CA PHE A 183 19.36 -4.48 5.11
C PHE A 183 19.82 -3.23 4.33
N VAL A 184 20.95 -2.62 4.72
CA VAL A 184 21.65 -1.63 3.88
C VAL A 184 22.01 -2.24 2.53
N LEU A 185 22.39 -3.52 2.49
CA LEU A 185 22.70 -4.22 1.24
C LEU A 185 21.47 -4.30 0.32
N ALA A 186 20.29 -4.55 0.89
CA ALA A 186 19.04 -4.55 0.15
C ALA A 186 18.69 -3.15 -0.38
N ALA A 187 18.94 -2.10 0.41
CA ALA A 187 18.74 -0.71 -0.02
C ALA A 187 19.70 -0.31 -1.14
N LEU A 188 20.98 -0.69 -1.05
CA LEU A 188 21.99 -0.46 -2.10
C LEU A 188 21.63 -1.19 -3.39
N LEU A 189 21.18 -2.45 -3.30
CA LEU A 189 20.68 -3.20 -4.45
C LEU A 189 19.48 -2.47 -5.10
N ALA A 190 18.53 -2.00 -4.29
CA ALA A 190 17.39 -1.24 -4.80
C ALA A 190 17.82 0.05 -5.49
N ILE A 191 18.80 0.80 -4.95
CA ILE A 191 19.37 2.00 -5.60
C ILE A 191 19.95 1.65 -6.97
N VAL A 192 20.74 0.59 -7.06
CA VAL A 192 21.33 0.15 -8.33
C VAL A 192 20.23 -0.18 -9.33
N VAL A 193 19.26 -1.02 -8.97
CA VAL A 193 18.14 -1.39 -9.86
C VAL A 193 17.35 -0.15 -10.28
N LEU A 194 17.03 0.75 -9.35
CA LEU A 194 16.29 1.98 -9.63
C LEU A 194 17.07 2.95 -10.52
N ALA A 195 18.39 3.01 -10.41
CA ALA A 195 19.22 3.78 -11.33
C ALA A 195 19.18 3.22 -12.75
N GLN A 196 19.16 1.89 -12.91
CA GLN A 196 19.00 1.26 -14.24
C GLN A 196 17.62 1.56 -14.84
N ILE A 197 16.57 1.46 -14.02
CA ILE A 197 15.20 1.83 -14.42
C ILE A 197 15.11 3.31 -14.78
N SER A 198 15.76 4.19 -14.02
CA SER A 198 15.78 5.64 -14.26
C SER A 198 16.37 5.99 -15.63
N ARG A 199 17.44 5.30 -16.04
CA ARG A 199 18.02 5.45 -17.38
C ARG A 199 17.04 5.08 -18.48
N TRP A 200 16.35 3.95 -18.34
CA TRP A 200 15.30 3.54 -19.28
C TRP A 200 14.14 4.54 -19.30
N TYR A 201 13.68 4.96 -18.13
CA TYR A 201 12.57 5.88 -17.96
C TYR A 201 12.85 7.27 -18.58
N ALA A 202 14.08 7.78 -18.42
CA ALA A 202 14.53 9.02 -19.06
C ALA A 202 14.50 8.94 -20.59
N ALA A 203 14.86 7.79 -21.16
CA ALA A 203 14.81 7.58 -22.61
C ALA A 203 13.37 7.59 -23.14
N GLN A 204 12.42 6.97 -22.41
CA GLN A 204 11.01 6.91 -22.81
C GLN A 204 10.31 8.27 -22.76
N HIS A 205 10.63 9.11 -21.77
CA HIS A 205 10.04 10.46 -21.67
C HIS A 205 10.38 11.38 -22.84
N ARG A 206 11.56 11.21 -23.44
CA ARG A 206 11.95 11.96 -24.64
C ARG A 206 11.04 11.64 -25.84
N ILE A 207 10.36 10.48 -25.83
CA ILE A 207 9.54 9.96 -26.93
C ILE A 207 8.05 10.33 -26.78
N ALA A 208 7.56 10.62 -25.56
CA ALA A 208 6.13 10.63 -25.24
C ALA A 208 5.43 12.01 -25.20
N LYS A 209 6.07 13.11 -25.63
CA LYS A 209 5.45 14.45 -25.59
C LYS A 209 4.21 14.55 -26.50
N GLY A 210 3.09 15.03 -25.96
CA GLY A 210 2.01 15.63 -26.76
C GLY A 210 0.64 14.94 -26.81
N LYS A 211 0.30 14.00 -25.91
CA LYS A 211 -1.04 13.38 -25.93
C LYS A 211 -2.08 14.17 -25.11
N PRO A 212 -3.22 14.53 -25.69
CA PRO A 212 -4.28 15.27 -24.99
C PRO A 212 -4.98 14.40 -23.94
N LYS A 213 -5.35 15.02 -22.81
CA LYS A 213 -6.18 14.40 -21.76
C LYS A 213 -7.65 14.45 -22.19
N ALA A 214 -8.31 13.30 -22.19
CA ALA A 214 -9.75 13.23 -22.42
C ALA A 214 -10.53 13.81 -21.23
N ILE A 215 -11.53 14.64 -21.52
CA ILE A 215 -12.46 15.19 -20.53
C ILE A 215 -13.67 14.25 -20.49
N ILE A 216 -14.00 13.74 -19.30
CA ILE A 216 -15.17 12.87 -19.08
C ILE A 216 -16.11 13.59 -18.12
N ALA A 217 -17.38 13.70 -18.49
CA ALA A 217 -18.43 14.27 -17.65
C ALA A 217 -18.94 13.21 -16.65
N ASN A 218 -19.21 13.63 -15.40
CA ASN A 218 -19.75 12.74 -14.38
C ASN A 218 -21.28 12.63 -14.51
N PRO A 219 -21.86 11.43 -14.67
CA PRO A 219 -23.30 11.25 -14.81
C PRO A 219 -24.09 11.32 -13.48
N LEU A 220 -23.44 11.33 -12.31
CA LEU A 220 -24.12 11.26 -11.02
C LEU A 220 -24.33 12.64 -10.34
N PRO A 221 -25.47 12.85 -9.66
CA PRO A 221 -25.73 14.08 -8.91
C PRO A 221 -24.81 14.19 -7.68
N ARG A 222 -24.39 15.42 -7.37
CA ARG A 222 -23.34 15.74 -6.36
C ARG A 222 -23.61 15.14 -4.97
N ASN A 223 -24.86 15.11 -4.53
CA ASN A 223 -25.26 14.56 -3.23
C ASN A 223 -25.00 13.04 -3.11
N LYS A 224 -25.31 12.27 -4.16
CA LYS A 224 -25.04 10.82 -4.19
C LYS A 224 -23.53 10.53 -4.19
N VAL A 225 -22.76 11.35 -4.90
CA VAL A 225 -21.30 11.25 -4.91
C VAL A 225 -20.73 11.52 -3.51
N VAL A 226 -21.17 12.60 -2.84
CA VAL A 226 -20.71 12.94 -1.50
C VAL A 226 -21.02 11.82 -0.51
N LEU A 227 -22.27 11.32 -0.50
CA LEU A 227 -22.66 10.21 0.36
C LEU A 227 -21.80 8.96 0.12
N ALA A 228 -21.65 8.55 -1.14
CA ALA A 228 -20.87 7.36 -1.48
C ALA A 228 -19.39 7.52 -1.09
N VAL A 229 -18.78 8.68 -1.37
CA VAL A 229 -17.40 8.96 -0.95
C VAL A 229 -17.27 8.94 0.57
N SER A 230 -18.18 9.56 1.31
CA SER A 230 -18.19 9.53 2.78
C SER A 230 -18.27 8.10 3.33
N VAL A 231 -19.14 7.26 2.77
CA VAL A 231 -19.24 5.84 3.14
C VAL A 231 -17.92 5.12 2.87
N LEU A 232 -17.33 5.29 1.68
CA LEU A 232 -16.08 4.64 1.33
C LEU A 232 -14.93 5.07 2.25
N LEU A 233 -14.87 6.35 2.64
CA LEU A 233 -13.89 6.83 3.62
C LEU A 233 -14.11 6.20 5.00
N LEU A 234 -15.35 6.04 5.46
CA LEU A 234 -15.64 5.31 6.71
C LEU A 234 -15.21 3.84 6.64
N LEU A 235 -15.39 3.19 5.49
CA LEU A 235 -14.92 1.82 5.27
C LEU A 235 -13.38 1.72 5.23
N ILE A 236 -12.70 2.73 4.69
CA ILE A 236 -11.24 2.84 4.78
C ILE A 236 -10.80 3.03 6.22
N PHE A 237 -11.46 3.91 6.99
CA PHE A 237 -11.20 4.07 8.41
C PHE A 237 -11.28 2.73 9.14
N SER A 238 -12.40 2.01 8.97
CA SER A 238 -12.60 0.67 9.54
C SER A 238 -11.45 -0.27 9.22
N LYS A 239 -11.12 -0.41 7.92
CA LYS A 239 -10.05 -1.29 7.46
C LYS A 239 -8.70 -0.90 8.06
N TYR A 240 -8.31 0.36 7.95
CA TYR A 240 -6.95 0.78 8.25
C TYR A 240 -6.69 0.93 9.75
N PHE A 241 -7.71 1.20 10.57
CA PHE A 241 -7.58 1.07 12.02
C PHE A 241 -7.41 -0.39 12.44
N TYR A 242 -8.14 -1.33 11.83
CA TYR A 242 -7.93 -2.76 12.08
C TYR A 242 -6.55 -3.22 11.61
N MET A 243 -6.13 -2.82 10.40
CA MET A 243 -4.81 -3.14 9.90
C MET A 243 -3.71 -2.57 10.81
N ALA A 244 -3.87 -1.34 11.31
CA ALA A 244 -2.94 -0.71 12.25
C ALA A 244 -2.83 -1.50 13.57
N SER A 245 -3.95 -2.02 14.10
CA SER A 245 -3.92 -2.83 15.32
C SER A 245 -3.09 -4.11 15.15
N ILE A 246 -3.15 -4.73 13.97
CA ILE A 246 -2.35 -5.92 13.67
C ILE A 246 -0.90 -5.52 13.33
N SER A 247 -0.69 -4.63 12.36
CA SER A 247 0.65 -4.31 11.87
C SER A 247 1.56 -3.68 12.92
N SER A 248 1.00 -2.84 13.81
CA SER A 248 1.78 -2.15 14.84
C SER A 248 1.80 -2.89 16.17
N TYR A 249 0.77 -3.70 16.48
CA TYR A 249 0.61 -4.25 17.83
C TYR A 249 0.41 -5.76 17.96
N TYR A 250 0.39 -6.52 16.87
CA TYR A 250 0.17 -7.97 16.94
C TYR A 250 1.26 -8.73 17.66
N THR A 251 2.51 -8.32 17.47
CA THR A 251 3.65 -8.91 18.16
C THR A 251 3.51 -8.75 19.68
N PHE A 252 3.20 -7.54 20.14
CA PHE A 252 2.94 -7.27 21.56
C PHE A 252 1.73 -8.02 22.11
N TYR A 253 0.63 -8.11 21.36
CA TYR A 253 -0.55 -8.87 21.76
C TYR A 253 -0.22 -10.36 21.97
N LEU A 254 0.51 -10.98 21.04
CA LEU A 254 0.91 -12.39 21.15
C LEU A 254 1.89 -12.63 22.31
N MET A 255 2.83 -11.71 22.51
CA MET A 255 3.78 -11.76 23.61
C MET A 255 3.06 -11.67 24.97
N GLN A 256 2.16 -10.70 25.14
CA GLN A 256 1.46 -10.50 26.41
C GLN A 256 0.42 -11.58 26.69
N LYS A 257 -0.38 -11.96 25.68
CA LYS A 257 -1.49 -12.92 25.85
C LYS A 257 -1.03 -14.36 26.02
N PHE A 258 -0.01 -14.76 25.26
CA PHE A 258 0.37 -16.16 25.11
C PHE A 258 1.83 -16.42 25.50
N GLY A 259 2.59 -15.41 25.92
CA GLY A 259 3.99 -15.56 26.31
C GLY A 259 4.93 -15.88 25.15
N LEU A 260 4.55 -15.56 23.91
CA LEU A 260 5.41 -15.85 22.75
C LEU A 260 6.72 -15.07 22.82
N SER A 261 7.79 -15.69 22.34
CA SER A 261 9.02 -14.97 22.01
C SER A 261 8.77 -13.98 20.86
N ILE A 262 9.59 -12.93 20.77
CA ILE A 262 9.55 -11.97 19.66
C ILE A 262 9.61 -12.72 18.32
N GLN A 263 10.53 -13.67 18.19
CA GLN A 263 10.71 -14.47 16.96
C GLN A 263 9.42 -15.20 16.56
N ASN A 264 8.77 -15.91 17.47
CA ASN A 264 7.53 -16.63 17.14
C ASN A 264 6.38 -15.67 16.84
N ALA A 265 6.29 -14.53 17.53
CA ALA A 265 5.29 -13.52 17.26
C ALA A 265 5.48 -12.88 15.86
N GLN A 266 6.72 -12.69 15.40
CA GLN A 266 7.00 -12.23 14.04
C GLN A 266 6.59 -13.23 12.97
N LEU A 267 6.72 -14.54 13.21
CA LEU A 267 6.25 -15.57 12.26
C LEU A 267 4.73 -15.51 12.07
N HIS A 268 3.96 -15.15 13.11
CA HIS A 268 2.52 -14.93 12.99
C HIS A 268 2.22 -13.65 12.20
N LEU A 269 2.97 -12.57 12.42
CA LEU A 269 2.83 -11.34 11.64
C LEU A 269 3.20 -11.57 10.16
N PHE A 270 4.23 -12.36 9.88
CA PHE A 270 4.56 -12.82 8.53
C PHE A 270 3.38 -13.56 7.90
N ALA A 271 2.81 -14.56 8.58
CA ALA A 271 1.68 -15.33 8.06
C ALA A 271 0.47 -14.43 7.75
N PHE A 272 0.17 -13.46 8.61
CA PHE A 272 -0.86 -12.46 8.37
C PHE A 272 -0.57 -11.61 7.12
N LEU A 273 0.61 -10.99 7.03
CA LEU A 273 0.96 -10.12 5.90
C LEU A 273 1.11 -10.90 4.58
N PHE A 274 1.56 -12.15 4.64
CA PHE A 274 1.60 -13.04 3.48
C PHE A 274 0.18 -13.37 3.00
N ALA A 275 -0.76 -13.63 3.91
CA ALA A 275 -2.16 -13.81 3.58
C ALA A 275 -2.78 -12.54 2.95
N VAL A 276 -2.42 -11.35 3.46
CA VAL A 276 -2.80 -10.06 2.84
C VAL A 276 -2.25 -9.94 1.42
N ALA A 277 -0.99 -10.36 1.20
CA ALA A 277 -0.39 -10.36 -0.13
C ALA A 277 -1.13 -11.29 -1.09
N ALA A 278 -1.39 -12.52 -0.68
CA ALA A 278 -2.14 -13.50 -1.47
C ALA A 278 -3.57 -13.00 -1.78
N GLY A 279 -4.27 -12.45 -0.79
CA GLY A 279 -5.61 -11.91 -0.94
C GLY A 279 -5.67 -10.71 -1.89
N THR A 280 -4.61 -9.88 -1.95
CA THR A 280 -4.55 -8.73 -2.86
C THR A 280 -4.47 -9.16 -4.33
N VAL A 281 -3.69 -10.21 -4.62
CA VAL A 281 -3.57 -10.77 -5.97
C VAL A 281 -4.91 -11.32 -6.47
N ILE A 282 -5.67 -11.97 -5.59
CA ILE A 282 -6.95 -12.60 -5.93
C ILE A 282 -8.10 -11.57 -5.95
N GLY A 283 -8.05 -10.56 -5.06
CA GLY A 283 -9.13 -9.58 -4.88
C GLY A 283 -9.46 -8.77 -6.12
N GLY A 284 -8.47 -8.44 -6.96
CA GLY A 284 -8.66 -7.72 -8.22
C GLY A 284 -9.56 -8.47 -9.21
N PRO A 285 -9.13 -9.66 -9.70
CA PRO A 285 -9.93 -10.50 -10.60
C PRO A 285 -11.31 -10.87 -10.04
N VAL A 286 -11.41 -11.11 -8.73
CA VAL A 286 -12.71 -11.36 -8.09
C VAL A 286 -13.61 -10.13 -8.21
N GLY A 287 -13.09 -8.93 -7.91
CA GLY A 287 -13.85 -7.68 -8.06
C GLY A 287 -14.32 -7.39 -9.48
N ASP A 288 -13.54 -7.78 -10.49
CA ASP A 288 -13.94 -7.66 -11.89
C ASP A 288 -15.13 -8.58 -12.20
N LYS A 289 -15.13 -9.80 -11.65
CA LYS A 289 -16.14 -10.83 -11.92
C LYS A 289 -17.44 -10.64 -11.14
N ILE A 290 -17.35 -10.39 -9.83
CA ILE A 290 -18.53 -10.31 -8.94
C ILE A 290 -18.96 -8.88 -8.61
N GLY A 291 -18.18 -7.87 -9.02
CA GLY A 291 -18.49 -6.46 -8.84
C GLY A 291 -17.93 -5.88 -7.55
N ARG A 292 -17.50 -4.60 -7.61
CA ARG A 292 -16.77 -3.94 -6.52
C ARG A 292 -17.57 -3.87 -5.22
N LYS A 293 -18.84 -3.48 -5.27
CA LYS A 293 -19.71 -3.38 -4.09
C LYS A 293 -19.79 -4.69 -3.31
N TYR A 294 -19.90 -5.83 -4.01
CA TYR A 294 -19.95 -7.16 -3.37
C TYR A 294 -18.61 -7.56 -2.75
N VAL A 295 -17.49 -7.21 -3.41
CA VAL A 295 -16.16 -7.39 -2.79
C VAL A 295 -16.03 -6.52 -1.55
N ILE A 296 -16.50 -5.27 -1.56
CA ILE A 296 -16.48 -4.40 -0.37
C ILE A 296 -17.28 -5.03 0.78
N TRP A 297 -18.49 -5.54 0.51
CA TRP A 297 -19.30 -6.28 1.49
C TRP A 297 -18.54 -7.48 2.08
N GLY A 298 -18.05 -8.37 1.21
CA GLY A 298 -17.38 -9.60 1.64
C GLY A 298 -16.06 -9.33 2.37
N SER A 299 -15.33 -8.31 1.94
CA SER A 299 -14.00 -8.00 2.48
C SER A 299 -14.01 -7.19 3.77
N ILE A 300 -15.01 -6.30 3.97
CA ILE A 300 -15.16 -5.54 5.21
C ILE A 300 -16.17 -6.24 6.14
N LEU A 301 -17.43 -6.39 5.78
CA LEU A 301 -18.38 -7.02 6.72
C LEU A 301 -18.12 -8.53 6.85
N GLY A 302 -17.81 -9.21 5.75
CA GLY A 302 -17.63 -10.66 5.75
C GLY A 302 -16.47 -11.15 6.63
N VAL A 303 -15.52 -10.26 6.98
CA VAL A 303 -14.44 -10.61 7.92
C VAL A 303 -14.87 -10.55 9.40
N ALA A 304 -15.99 -9.87 9.71
CA ALA A 304 -16.40 -9.55 11.08
C ALA A 304 -16.54 -10.77 12.01
N PRO A 305 -17.10 -11.93 11.60
CA PRO A 305 -17.15 -13.10 12.45
C PRO A 305 -15.77 -13.54 12.95
N PHE A 306 -14.75 -13.48 12.09
CA PHE A 306 -13.39 -13.88 12.42
C PHE A 306 -12.71 -12.87 13.35
N THR A 307 -12.90 -11.57 13.09
CA THR A 307 -12.33 -10.52 13.94
C THR A 307 -12.96 -10.50 15.33
N LEU A 308 -14.28 -10.76 15.44
CA LEU A 308 -15.01 -10.86 16.71
C LEU A 308 -14.54 -12.03 17.59
N VAL A 309 -14.19 -13.17 16.98
CA VAL A 309 -13.72 -14.36 17.71
C VAL A 309 -12.26 -14.22 18.15
N LEU A 310 -11.42 -13.54 17.38
CA LEU A 310 -9.96 -13.49 17.58
C LEU A 310 -9.51 -13.08 19.01
N PRO A 311 -10.08 -12.07 19.68
CA PRO A 311 -9.67 -11.68 21.04
C PRO A 311 -9.89 -12.78 22.09
N TYR A 312 -10.75 -13.76 21.81
CA TYR A 312 -11.12 -14.85 22.72
C TYR A 312 -10.48 -16.19 22.32
N ALA A 313 -9.85 -16.26 21.15
CA ALA A 313 -9.24 -17.47 20.63
C ALA A 313 -7.99 -17.91 21.42
N THR A 314 -7.70 -19.22 21.35
CA THR A 314 -6.41 -19.79 21.75
C THR A 314 -5.31 -19.41 20.76
N LEU A 315 -4.04 -19.67 21.09
CA LEU A 315 -2.92 -19.37 20.19
C LEU A 315 -3.08 -20.03 18.81
N TYR A 316 -3.41 -21.33 18.79
CA TYR A 316 -3.61 -22.08 17.56
C TYR A 316 -4.66 -21.42 16.64
N TRP A 317 -5.82 -21.09 17.21
CA TRP A 317 -6.89 -20.42 16.47
C TRP A 317 -6.57 -18.97 16.12
N THR A 318 -5.80 -18.26 16.93
CA THR A 318 -5.36 -16.88 16.62
C THR A 318 -4.53 -16.85 15.33
N GLY A 319 -3.61 -17.81 15.16
CA GLY A 319 -2.85 -17.97 13.92
C GLY A 319 -3.74 -18.19 12.69
N ILE A 320 -4.67 -19.15 12.77
CA ILE A 320 -5.60 -19.46 11.67
C ILE A 320 -6.50 -18.26 11.36
N LEU A 321 -7.10 -17.65 12.37
CA LEU A 321 -8.00 -16.52 12.22
C LEU A 321 -7.29 -15.33 11.57
N THR A 322 -6.07 -15.01 11.98
CA THR A 322 -5.32 -13.91 11.36
C THR A 322 -5.02 -14.14 9.89
N VAL A 323 -4.69 -15.36 9.47
CA VAL A 323 -4.53 -15.69 8.04
C VAL A 323 -5.83 -15.45 7.27
N ILE A 324 -6.97 -15.95 7.77
CA ILE A 324 -8.28 -15.74 7.14
C ILE A 324 -8.61 -14.25 7.06
N ILE A 325 -8.41 -13.53 8.17
CA ILE A 325 -8.69 -12.09 8.28
C ILE A 325 -7.85 -11.29 7.29
N GLY A 326 -6.53 -11.55 7.24
CA GLY A 326 -5.61 -10.89 6.33
C GLY A 326 -5.99 -11.12 4.86
N PHE A 327 -6.32 -12.36 4.51
CA PHE A 327 -6.73 -12.74 3.17
C PHE A 327 -8.01 -12.02 2.72
N ILE A 328 -9.05 -11.99 3.56
CA ILE A 328 -10.34 -11.38 3.24
C ILE A 328 -10.21 -9.85 3.14
N LEU A 329 -9.58 -9.20 4.13
CA LEU A 329 -9.42 -7.73 4.20
C LEU A 329 -8.58 -7.16 3.06
N ALA A 330 -7.67 -7.95 2.49
CA ALA A 330 -6.77 -7.52 1.43
C ALA A 330 -7.51 -6.84 0.26
N SER A 331 -8.55 -7.52 -0.24
CA SER A 331 -9.31 -7.13 -1.44
C SER A 331 -10.10 -5.83 -1.30
N ALA A 332 -10.40 -5.40 -0.06
CA ALA A 332 -11.23 -4.24 0.21
C ALA A 332 -10.70 -2.93 -0.39
N PHE A 333 -9.39 -2.67 -0.29
CA PHE A 333 -8.85 -1.36 -0.70
C PHE A 333 -8.91 -1.20 -2.22
N SER A 334 -8.52 -2.24 -2.97
CA SER A 334 -8.61 -2.23 -4.44
C SER A 334 -10.06 -2.02 -4.88
N ALA A 335 -11.02 -2.73 -4.27
CA ALA A 335 -12.43 -2.58 -4.60
C ALA A 335 -12.96 -1.16 -4.27
N ILE A 336 -12.64 -0.63 -3.09
CA ILE A 336 -13.02 0.73 -2.66
C ILE A 336 -12.46 1.78 -3.61
N LEU A 337 -11.16 1.71 -3.93
CA LEU A 337 -10.49 2.69 -4.78
C LEU A 337 -11.07 2.68 -6.20
N VAL A 338 -11.24 1.50 -6.80
CA VAL A 338 -11.79 1.39 -8.16
C VAL A 338 -13.26 1.84 -8.18
N TYR A 339 -14.05 1.45 -7.18
CA TYR A 339 -15.44 1.92 -7.07
C TYR A 339 -15.51 3.45 -6.96
N ALA A 340 -14.63 4.08 -6.19
CA ALA A 340 -14.55 5.54 -6.09
C ALA A 340 -14.16 6.21 -7.43
N GLN A 341 -13.25 5.59 -8.19
CA GLN A 341 -12.84 6.07 -9.52
C GLN A 341 -13.99 5.96 -10.53
N GLU A 342 -14.76 4.86 -10.48
CA GLU A 342 -15.95 4.65 -11.31
C GLU A 342 -17.06 5.67 -11.00
N LEU A 343 -17.20 6.11 -9.74
CA LEU A 343 -18.15 7.15 -9.32
C LEU A 343 -17.80 8.57 -9.81
N LEU A 344 -16.53 8.83 -10.13
CA LEU A 344 -16.01 10.15 -10.49
C LEU A 344 -15.15 10.05 -11.77
N PRO A 345 -15.74 9.61 -12.90
CA PRO A 345 -15.00 9.45 -14.14
C PRO A 345 -14.45 10.81 -14.58
N GLY A 346 -13.15 10.86 -14.90
CA GLY A 346 -12.43 12.10 -15.22
C GLY A 346 -11.64 12.74 -14.05
N ARG A 347 -11.84 12.28 -12.81
CA ARG A 347 -11.07 12.74 -11.63
C ARG A 347 -10.21 11.65 -10.98
N ILE A 348 -9.80 10.66 -11.77
CA ILE A 348 -9.09 9.45 -11.30
C ILE A 348 -7.89 9.80 -10.40
N GLY A 349 -7.04 10.76 -10.81
CA GLY A 349 -5.86 11.15 -10.02
C GLY A 349 -6.22 11.78 -8.67
N MET A 350 -7.23 12.66 -8.63
CA MET A 350 -7.72 13.29 -7.40
C MET A 350 -8.31 12.26 -6.44
N VAL A 351 -9.11 11.33 -6.96
CA VAL A 351 -9.71 10.25 -6.17
C VAL A 351 -8.62 9.32 -5.61
N SER A 352 -7.67 8.90 -6.44
CA SER A 352 -6.54 8.09 -5.96
C SER A 352 -5.75 8.79 -4.87
N GLY A 353 -5.40 10.07 -5.05
CA GLY A 353 -4.67 10.85 -4.05
C GLY A 353 -5.41 10.95 -2.71
N LEU A 354 -6.72 11.26 -2.74
CA LEU A 354 -7.55 11.31 -1.53
C LEU A 354 -7.59 9.96 -0.82
N PHE A 355 -7.82 8.87 -1.55
CA PHE A 355 -8.04 7.55 -0.96
C PHE A 355 -6.74 6.93 -0.43
N PHE A 356 -5.62 7.05 -1.14
CA PHE A 356 -4.31 6.63 -0.64
C PHE A 356 -3.86 7.48 0.56
N GLY A 357 -3.98 8.81 0.45
CA GLY A 357 -3.62 9.73 1.53
C GLY A 357 -4.43 9.46 2.80
N PHE A 358 -5.75 9.31 2.66
CA PHE A 358 -6.62 8.99 3.79
C PHE A 358 -6.34 7.58 4.36
N ALA A 359 -6.14 6.58 3.52
CA ALA A 359 -5.79 5.21 3.95
C ALA A 359 -4.51 5.16 4.80
N PHE A 360 -3.41 5.73 4.28
CA PHE A 360 -2.15 5.75 5.00
C PHE A 360 -2.21 6.63 6.25
N GLY A 361 -2.86 7.80 6.14
CA GLY A 361 -3.10 8.70 7.27
C GLY A 361 -3.89 8.02 8.40
N MET A 362 -4.96 7.30 8.07
CA MET A 362 -5.73 6.51 9.05
C MET A 362 -4.92 5.34 9.62
N GLY A 363 -4.03 4.73 8.85
CA GLY A 363 -3.11 3.71 9.38
C GLY A 363 -2.16 4.28 10.44
N GLY A 364 -1.58 5.46 10.19
CA GLY A 364 -0.69 6.14 11.14
C GLY A 364 -1.42 6.67 12.36
N LEU A 365 -2.56 7.35 12.15
CA LEU A 365 -3.40 7.87 13.22
C LEU A 365 -3.97 6.73 14.08
N GLY A 366 -4.42 5.65 13.42
CA GLY A 366 -4.91 4.44 14.08
C GLY A 366 -3.83 3.84 14.98
N ALA A 367 -2.60 3.72 14.51
CA ALA A 367 -1.50 3.25 15.36
C ALA A 367 -1.33 4.14 16.60
N ALA A 368 -1.17 5.46 16.45
CA ALA A 368 -1.00 6.37 17.59
C ALA A 368 -2.17 6.33 18.58
N VAL A 369 -3.42 6.37 18.09
CA VAL A 369 -4.63 6.35 18.94
C VAL A 369 -4.77 5.01 19.66
N LEU A 370 -4.57 3.89 18.96
CA LEU A 370 -4.63 2.57 19.59
C LEU A 370 -3.51 2.37 20.62
N GLY A 371 -2.33 2.95 20.37
CA GLY A 371 -1.23 2.97 21.33
C GLY A 371 -1.60 3.71 22.61
N LEU A 372 -2.22 4.89 22.49
CA LEU A 372 -2.74 5.64 23.65
C LEU A 372 -3.76 4.82 24.45
N ILE A 373 -4.68 4.14 23.77
CA ILE A 373 -5.63 3.24 24.43
C ILE A 373 -4.89 2.11 25.15
N ALA A 374 -3.89 1.48 24.52
CA ALA A 374 -3.13 0.40 25.12
C ALA A 374 -2.38 0.83 26.38
N ASP A 375 -1.80 2.02 26.40
CA ASP A 375 -1.08 2.57 27.57
C ASP A 375 -2.01 2.86 28.75
N HIS A 376 -3.18 3.43 28.49
CA HIS A 376 -4.15 3.77 29.55
C HIS A 376 -5.01 2.58 30.00
N THR A 377 -5.06 1.51 29.20
CA THR A 377 -5.92 0.35 29.49
C THR A 377 -5.14 -0.96 29.33
N SER A 378 -5.14 -1.54 28.13
CA SER A 378 -4.34 -2.72 27.78
C SER A 378 -4.39 -3.00 26.28
N ILE A 379 -3.41 -3.76 25.77
CA ILE A 379 -3.46 -4.24 24.39
C ILE A 379 -4.63 -5.21 24.14
N TYR A 380 -5.10 -5.91 25.18
CA TYR A 380 -6.29 -6.77 25.07
C TYR A 380 -7.54 -5.98 24.71
N LEU A 381 -7.72 -4.80 25.33
CA LEU A 381 -8.87 -3.95 25.04
C LEU A 381 -8.80 -3.40 23.62
N VAL A 382 -7.61 -3.03 23.14
CA VAL A 382 -7.40 -2.63 21.73
C VAL A 382 -7.91 -3.71 20.78
N TYR A 383 -7.53 -4.97 20.99
CA TYR A 383 -7.99 -6.08 20.15
C TYR A 383 -9.51 -6.31 20.24
N LYS A 384 -10.09 -6.17 21.43
CA LYS A 384 -11.55 -6.25 21.61
C LYS A 384 -12.29 -5.13 20.89
N ILE A 385 -11.81 -3.89 20.94
CA ILE A 385 -12.44 -2.75 20.25
C ILE A 385 -12.29 -2.89 18.73
N CYS A 386 -11.07 -3.16 18.26
CA CYS A 386 -10.79 -3.32 16.83
C CYS A 386 -11.58 -4.46 16.21
N ALA A 387 -11.90 -5.52 16.96
CA ALA A 387 -12.73 -6.63 16.50
C ALA A 387 -14.10 -6.22 15.94
N PHE A 388 -14.67 -5.09 16.41
CA PHE A 388 -15.96 -4.57 15.95
C PHE A 388 -15.84 -3.64 14.74
N LEU A 389 -14.66 -3.14 14.40
CA LEU A 389 -14.48 -2.21 13.27
C LEU A 389 -15.11 -2.75 11.97
N PRO A 390 -14.89 -4.02 11.58
CA PRO A 390 -15.43 -4.53 10.32
C PRO A 390 -16.97 -4.55 10.24
N LEU A 391 -17.69 -4.42 11.37
CA LEU A 391 -19.15 -4.25 11.35
C LEU A 391 -19.59 -2.95 10.66
N LEU A 392 -18.72 -1.93 10.59
CA LEU A 392 -18.95 -0.73 9.76
C LEU A 392 -19.12 -1.09 8.28
N GLY A 393 -18.72 -2.29 7.86
CA GLY A 393 -19.04 -2.87 6.55
C GLY A 393 -20.53 -2.87 6.22
N ILE A 394 -21.43 -2.80 7.21
CA ILE A 394 -22.88 -2.65 6.98
C ILE A 394 -23.23 -1.38 6.19
N LEU A 395 -22.41 -0.32 6.30
CA LEU A 395 -22.60 0.93 5.59
C LEU A 395 -22.48 0.76 4.06
N THR A 396 -21.92 -0.35 3.58
CA THR A 396 -21.88 -0.70 2.16
C THR A 396 -23.28 -0.76 1.54
N ILE A 397 -24.35 -0.90 2.34
CA ILE A 397 -25.74 -0.81 1.87
C ILE A 397 -26.07 0.52 1.21
N PHE A 398 -25.42 1.61 1.64
CA PHE A 398 -25.63 2.96 1.11
C PHE A 398 -24.87 3.23 -0.19
N LEU A 399 -24.02 2.30 -0.63
CA LEU A 399 -23.32 2.43 -1.90
C LEU A 399 -24.26 2.14 -3.08
N PRO A 400 -24.36 3.04 -4.07
CA PRO A 400 -25.18 2.79 -5.26
C PRO A 400 -24.74 1.52 -6.02
N ASP A 401 -25.70 0.80 -6.60
CA ASP A 401 -25.38 -0.29 -7.51
C ASP A 401 -24.91 0.26 -8.85
N ASN A 402 -23.60 0.21 -9.09
CA ASN A 402 -23.00 0.63 -10.36
C ASN A 402 -23.15 -0.46 -11.46
N ARG A 403 -23.86 -1.56 -11.20
CA ARG A 403 -24.15 -2.61 -12.18
C ARG A 403 -25.42 -2.27 -12.98
N HIS A 404 -25.30 -1.37 -13.96
CA HIS A 404 -26.23 -1.15 -15.10
C HIS A 404 -25.59 -0.05 -15.99
N LYS A 405 -25.38 -0.13 -17.31
CA LYS A 405 -25.71 -1.04 -18.42
C LYS A 405 -24.55 -0.98 -19.43
N SER A 406 -24.04 -2.10 -19.90
CA SER A 406 -23.49 -2.25 -21.25
C SER A 406 -23.93 -3.58 -21.79
#